data_AF-A0A7C4PBV9-F1
#
_entry.id   AF-A0A7C4PBV9-F1
#
_cell.length_a   1.000
_cell.length_b   1.000
_cell.length_c   1.000
_cell.angle_alpha   90.00
_cell.angle_beta   90.00
_cell.angle_gamma   90.00
#
_symmetry.space_group_name_H-M   'P 1'
#
loop_
_entity.id
_entity.type
_entity.pdbx_description
1 polymer ?
#
loop_
_entity_poly.entity_id
_entity_poly.type
_entity_poly.pdbx_seq_one_letter_code
_entity_poly.pdbx_strand_id
1 'polypeptide(L)'
;MESIITWAQSAILKPMSFEQMVDWVATNEALALALGFRERTLEGRLRTISKGQYWERRQALGVLPFLFFFLALVAKLIHLGAITGKELIVDSTLLEAWCKADPGAAWQQYAGKAHVFGYKVHTVLCRQANLPVFVLVTPRQCA
;
A
#
# COMPACT_ATOMS: atom_id res chain seq x y z
N MET A 1 21.16 -20.87 0.41
CA MET A 1 19.73 -20.56 0.52
C MET A 1 19.44 -19.62 1.71
N GLU A 2 20.42 -18.83 2.16
CA GLU A 2 20.28 -17.92 3.31
C GLU A 2 20.06 -16.45 2.91
N SER A 3 20.20 -16.12 1.62
CA SER A 3 20.29 -14.74 1.14
C SER A 3 18.94 -14.08 0.81
N ILE A 4 17.86 -14.84 0.58
CA ILE A 4 16.57 -14.26 0.14
C ILE A 4 15.78 -13.73 1.33
N ILE A 5 15.86 -14.41 2.49
CA ILE A 5 15.09 -14.05 3.68
C ILE A 5 15.69 -12.79 4.33
N THR A 6 17.01 -12.67 4.39
CA THR A 6 17.72 -11.45 4.83
C THR A 6 17.51 -10.27 3.87
N TRP A 7 17.31 -10.51 2.57
CA TRP A 7 16.98 -9.46 1.59
C TRP A 7 15.52 -9.01 1.68
N ALA A 8 14.58 -9.93 1.90
CA ALA A 8 13.20 -9.56 2.15
C ALA A 8 13.10 -8.66 3.39
N GLN A 9 13.89 -8.94 4.43
CA GLN A 9 14.00 -8.10 5.63
C GLN A 9 14.60 -6.71 5.35
N SER A 10 15.61 -6.59 4.48
CA SER A 10 16.20 -5.28 4.13
C SER A 10 15.32 -4.43 3.20
N ALA A 11 14.56 -5.08 2.30
CA ALA A 11 13.58 -4.41 1.44
C ALA A 11 12.35 -3.91 2.22
N ILE A 12 11.99 -4.59 3.32
CA ILE A 12 10.93 -4.13 4.26
C ILE A 12 11.37 -2.87 5.02
N LEU A 13 12.69 -2.67 5.23
CA LEU A 13 13.23 -1.58 6.06
C LEU A 13 13.42 -0.24 5.32
N LYS A 14 13.44 -0.23 3.98
CA LYS A 14 13.50 1.01 3.22
C LYS A 14 12.09 1.36 2.73
N PRO A 15 11.52 2.53 3.09
CA PRO A 15 10.30 3.00 2.46
C PRO A 15 10.60 3.26 0.98
N MET A 16 10.40 2.25 0.14
CA MET A 16 10.48 2.37 -1.31
C MET A 16 9.15 2.90 -1.82
N SER A 17 9.23 3.90 -2.69
CA SER A 17 8.03 4.36 -3.40
C SER A 17 7.53 3.25 -4.34
N PHE A 18 6.24 3.29 -4.70
CA PHE A 18 5.69 2.35 -5.68
C PHE A 18 6.46 2.38 -7.00
N GLU A 19 6.97 3.54 -7.40
CA GLU A 19 7.80 3.67 -8.60
C GLU A 19 9.12 2.92 -8.47
N GLN A 20 9.80 3.05 -7.33
CA GLN A 20 11.03 2.32 -7.06
C GLN A 20 10.79 0.81 -7.04
N MET A 21 9.65 0.37 -6.53
CA MET A 21 9.27 -1.04 -6.55
C MET A 21 9.07 -1.57 -7.99
N VAL A 22 8.37 -0.81 -8.86
CA VAL A 22 8.16 -1.18 -10.26
C VAL A 22 9.48 -1.20 -11.03
N ASP A 23 10.32 -0.17 -10.86
CA ASP A 23 11.64 -0.10 -11.51
C ASP A 23 12.56 -1.22 -11.01
N TRP A 24 12.47 -1.58 -9.73
CA TRP A 24 13.24 -2.68 -9.15
C TRP A 24 12.85 -4.04 -9.75
N VAL A 25 11.55 -4.31 -9.90
CA VAL A 25 11.05 -5.52 -10.57
C VAL A 25 11.47 -5.56 -12.04
N ALA A 26 11.45 -4.43 -12.73
CA ALA A 26 11.91 -4.34 -14.12
C ALA A 26 13.41 -4.61 -14.29
N THR A 27 14.21 -4.28 -13.26
CA THR A 27 15.67 -4.42 -13.29
C THR A 27 16.15 -5.81 -12.85
N ASN A 28 15.37 -6.51 -12.01
CA ASN A 28 15.75 -7.80 -11.44
C ASN A 28 14.96 -8.97 -12.08
N GLU A 29 15.61 -9.68 -13.02
CA GLU A 29 14.97 -10.77 -13.78
C GLU A 29 14.52 -11.92 -12.89
N ALA A 30 15.32 -12.32 -11.89
CA ALA A 30 14.97 -13.41 -10.97
C ALA A 30 13.73 -13.08 -10.14
N LEU A 31 13.62 -11.82 -9.70
CA LEU A 31 12.44 -11.32 -8.99
C LEU A 31 11.20 -11.28 -9.91
N ALA A 32 11.36 -10.81 -11.15
CA ALA A 32 10.27 -10.77 -12.12
C ALA A 32 9.73 -12.18 -12.43
N LEU A 33 10.62 -13.17 -12.60
CA LEU A 33 10.22 -14.58 -12.76
C LEU A 33 9.48 -15.12 -11.55
N ALA A 34 9.98 -14.83 -10.33
CA ALA A 34 9.34 -15.24 -9.09
C ALA A 34 7.95 -14.62 -8.90
N LEU A 35 7.75 -13.39 -9.38
CA LEU A 35 6.46 -12.70 -9.42
C LEU A 35 5.54 -13.21 -10.55
N GLY A 36 6.01 -14.10 -11.41
CA GLY A 36 5.23 -14.74 -12.46
C GLY A 36 5.27 -14.05 -13.82
N PHE A 37 6.16 -13.06 -14.04
CA PHE A 37 6.38 -12.49 -15.36
C PHE A 37 7.09 -13.51 -16.25
N ARG A 38 6.43 -13.98 -17.31
CA ARG A 38 6.96 -15.01 -18.22
C ARG A 38 7.10 -14.55 -19.67
N GLU A 39 6.43 -13.46 -20.04
CA GLU A 39 6.52 -12.89 -21.38
C GLU A 39 7.85 -12.13 -21.53
N ARG A 40 8.49 -12.23 -22.70
CA ARG A 40 9.71 -11.48 -23.04
C ARG A 40 9.44 -10.53 -24.20
N THR A 41 10.08 -9.36 -24.18
CA THR A 41 10.09 -8.43 -25.31
C THR A 41 11.02 -8.92 -26.41
N LEU A 42 10.93 -8.30 -27.60
CA LEU A 42 11.79 -8.62 -28.76
C LEU A 42 13.29 -8.45 -28.46
N GLU A 43 13.62 -7.60 -27.48
CA GLU A 43 14.99 -7.34 -27.00
C GLU A 43 15.46 -8.38 -25.96
N GLY A 44 14.67 -9.42 -25.68
CA GLY A 44 15.01 -10.50 -24.77
C GLY A 44 14.82 -10.19 -23.28
N ARG A 45 14.35 -9.00 -22.92
CA ARG A 45 14.03 -8.63 -21.52
C ARG A 45 12.67 -9.17 -21.11
N LEU A 46 12.48 -9.46 -19.81
CA LEU A 46 11.16 -9.80 -19.30
C LEU A 46 10.21 -8.59 -19.42
N ARG A 47 9.02 -8.85 -19.93
CA ARG A 47 7.96 -7.85 -20.08
C ARG A 47 7.29 -7.65 -18.72
N THR A 48 7.78 -6.65 -17.99
CA THR A 48 7.18 -6.19 -16.74
C THR A 48 6.16 -5.07 -16.99
N ILE A 49 5.36 -4.74 -15.98
CA ILE A 49 4.34 -3.68 -16.08
C ILE A 49 5.05 -2.32 -16.01
N SER A 50 4.71 -1.39 -16.90
CA SER A 50 5.21 -0.01 -16.83
C SER A 50 4.54 0.79 -15.71
N LYS A 51 5.16 1.87 -15.24
CA LYS A 51 4.59 2.75 -14.18
C LYS A 51 3.16 3.21 -14.51
N GLY A 52 2.93 3.64 -15.76
CA GLY A 52 1.61 4.09 -16.22
C GLY A 52 0.58 2.96 -16.22
N GLN A 53 0.95 1.79 -16.76
CA GLN A 53 0.06 0.61 -16.77
C GLN A 53 -0.25 0.10 -15.36
N TYR A 54 0.70 0.21 -14.43
CA TYR A 54 0.48 -0.15 -13.03
C TYR A 54 -0.57 0.77 -12.39
N TRP A 55 -0.43 2.08 -12.61
CA TRP A 55 -1.40 3.07 -12.11
C TRP A 55 -2.80 2.85 -12.66
N GLU A 56 -2.93 2.66 -13.98
CA GLU A 56 -4.23 2.40 -14.63
C GLU A 56 -4.87 1.11 -14.14
N ARG A 57 -4.11 0.02 -14.06
CA ARG A 57 -4.61 -1.25 -13.53
C ARG A 57 -5.03 -1.15 -12.07
N ARG A 58 -4.29 -0.39 -11.27
CA ARG A 58 -4.64 -0.13 -9.86
C ARG A 58 -5.92 0.68 -9.74
N GLN A 59 -6.12 1.70 -10.58
CA GLN A 59 -7.38 2.45 -10.61
C GLN A 59 -8.55 1.58 -11.06
N ALA A 60 -8.36 0.73 -12.07
CA ALA A 60 -9.38 -0.18 -12.58
C ALA A 60 -9.75 -1.31 -11.60
N LEU A 61 -8.84 -1.70 -10.69
CA LEU A 61 -9.07 -2.78 -9.73
C LEU A 61 -10.24 -2.46 -8.77
N GLY A 62 -10.43 -1.17 -8.44
CA GLY A 62 -11.42 -0.75 -7.45
C GLY A 62 -11.06 -1.13 -6.01
N VAL A 63 -11.92 -0.71 -5.08
CA VAL A 63 -11.66 -0.81 -3.63
C VAL A 63 -11.81 -2.25 -3.10
N LEU A 64 -12.76 -3.02 -3.63
CA LEU A 64 -13.05 -4.36 -3.11
C LEU A 64 -11.91 -5.37 -3.35
N PRO A 65 -11.34 -5.51 -4.56
CA PRO A 65 -10.20 -6.40 -4.77
C PRO A 65 -8.98 -5.99 -3.95
N PHE A 66 -8.76 -4.68 -3.77
CA PHE A 66 -7.72 -4.18 -2.87
C PHE A 66 -7.95 -4.64 -1.43
N LEU A 67 -9.18 -4.50 -0.91
CA LEU A 67 -9.54 -4.93 0.43
C LEU A 67 -9.30 -6.44 0.62
N PHE A 68 -9.78 -7.27 -0.30
CA PHE A 68 -9.59 -8.73 -0.21
C PHE A 68 -8.11 -9.12 -0.26
N PHE A 69 -7.32 -8.49 -1.14
CA PHE A 69 -5.89 -8.74 -1.21
C PHE A 69 -5.17 -8.33 0.08
N PHE A 70 -5.52 -7.16 0.62
CA PHE A 70 -4.97 -6.68 1.88
C PHE A 70 -5.30 -7.64 3.05
N LEU A 71 -6.56 -8.06 3.19
CA LEU A 71 -6.97 -9.00 4.23
C LEU A 71 -6.26 -10.36 4.07
N ALA A 72 -6.11 -10.85 2.84
CA ALA A 72 -5.38 -12.08 2.57
C ALA A 72 -3.89 -11.97 2.96
N LEU A 73 -3.26 -10.83 2.69
CA LEU A 73 -1.88 -10.55 3.09
C LEU A 73 -1.73 -10.52 4.61
N VAL A 74 -2.62 -9.82 5.31
CA VAL A 74 -2.64 -9.78 6.78
C VAL A 74 -2.85 -11.18 7.36
N ALA A 75 -3.78 -11.97 6.81
CA ALA A 75 -3.99 -13.35 7.23
C ALA A 75 -2.72 -14.20 7.03
N LYS A 76 -2.01 -14.04 5.91
CA LYS A 76 -0.72 -14.72 5.69
C LYS A 76 0.34 -14.28 6.69
N LEU A 77 0.43 -12.99 7.01
CA LEU A 77 1.36 -12.48 8.03
C LEU A 77 1.05 -13.01 9.43
N ILE A 78 -0.23 -13.18 9.76
CA ILE A 78 -0.67 -13.81 11.01
C ILE A 78 -0.27 -15.29 11.02
N HIS A 79 -0.54 -16.02 9.92
CA HIS A 79 -0.16 -17.43 9.80
C HIS A 79 1.36 -17.67 9.88
N LEU A 80 2.16 -16.73 9.36
CA LEU A 80 3.62 -16.78 9.45
C LEU A 80 4.16 -16.33 10.82
N GLY A 81 3.29 -15.87 11.73
CA GLY A 81 3.68 -15.38 13.05
C GLY A 81 4.36 -14.01 13.05
N ALA A 82 4.42 -13.33 11.89
CA ALA A 82 4.95 -11.96 11.78
C ALA A 82 4.03 -10.94 12.47
N ILE A 83 2.73 -11.24 12.54
CA ILE A 83 1.73 -10.46 13.29
C ILE A 83 1.04 -11.39 14.29
N THR A 84 1.03 -11.02 15.56
CA THR A 84 0.37 -11.80 16.63
C THR A 84 -1.12 -11.49 16.78
N GLY A 85 -1.56 -10.30 16.36
CA GLY A 85 -2.98 -9.89 16.40
C GLY A 85 -3.54 -9.60 17.79
N LYS A 86 -2.71 -9.58 18.84
CA LYS A 86 -3.15 -9.43 20.24
C LYS A 86 -3.03 -8.01 20.79
N GLU A 87 -1.99 -7.29 20.38
CA GLU A 87 -1.71 -5.94 20.86
C GLU A 87 -1.91 -4.96 19.71
N LEU A 88 -3.13 -4.44 19.58
CA LEU A 88 -3.50 -3.57 18.47
C LEU A 88 -3.49 -2.11 18.92
N ILE A 89 -2.81 -1.26 18.14
CA ILE A 89 -2.84 0.19 18.28
C ILE A 89 -3.81 0.74 17.23
N VAL A 90 -4.74 1.59 17.67
CA VAL A 90 -5.58 2.35 16.75
C VAL A 90 -5.00 3.75 16.64
N ASP A 91 -4.63 4.14 15.43
CA ASP A 91 -4.17 5.49 15.11
C ASP A 91 -5.06 6.11 14.04
N SER A 92 -5.14 7.43 14.04
CA SER A 92 -5.94 8.20 13.07
C SER A 92 -5.19 9.43 12.64
N THR A 93 -4.80 9.46 11.37
CA THR A 93 -4.06 10.59 10.78
C THR A 93 -4.93 11.35 9.78
N LEU A 94 -4.61 12.63 9.64
CA LEU A 94 -5.28 13.52 8.71
C LEU A 94 -4.49 13.58 7.42
N LEU A 95 -5.17 13.32 6.31
CA LEU A 95 -4.59 13.43 4.98
C LEU A 95 -5.28 14.58 4.25
N GLU A 96 -4.51 15.57 3.82
CA GLU A 96 -5.04 16.67 3.00
C GLU A 96 -5.41 16.16 1.60
N ALA A 97 -6.53 16.65 1.08
CA ALA A 97 -6.95 16.30 -0.27
C ALA A 97 -6.00 16.96 -1.27
N TRP A 98 -5.52 16.16 -2.22
CA TRP A 98 -4.71 16.66 -3.33
C TRP A 98 -5.48 17.64 -4.22
N CYS A 99 -6.79 17.43 -4.38
CA CYS A 99 -7.69 18.31 -5.13
C CYS A 99 -8.92 18.64 -4.29
N LYS A 100 -9.31 19.92 -4.25
CA LYS A 100 -10.53 20.39 -3.55
C LYS A 100 -11.83 19.91 -4.20
N ALA A 101 -11.78 19.51 -5.47
CA ALA A 101 -12.92 18.97 -6.21
C ALA A 101 -13.05 17.44 -6.08
N ASP A 102 -12.27 16.81 -5.21
CA ASP A 102 -12.35 15.38 -4.97
C ASP A 102 -13.68 15.04 -4.26
N PRO A 103 -14.58 14.24 -4.89
CA PRO A 103 -15.91 13.97 -4.36
C PRO A 103 -15.90 13.22 -3.02
N GLY A 104 -14.80 12.55 -2.67
CA GLY A 104 -14.62 11.90 -1.36
C GLY A 104 -14.05 12.81 -0.27
N ALA A 105 -13.50 13.97 -0.64
CA ALA A 105 -12.86 14.90 0.28
C ALA A 105 -13.92 15.82 0.92
N ALA A 106 -14.36 15.45 2.12
CA ALA A 106 -15.26 16.30 2.89
C ALA A 106 -14.49 17.37 3.68
N TRP A 107 -15.16 18.48 3.98
CA TRP A 107 -14.59 19.68 4.60
C TRP A 107 -14.92 19.71 6.09
N GLN A 108 -14.01 20.25 6.90
CA GLN A 108 -14.28 20.49 8.32
C GLN A 108 -13.85 21.92 8.67
N GLN A 109 -14.76 22.71 9.22
CA GLN A 109 -14.49 24.07 9.72
C GLN A 109 -14.21 24.00 11.22
N TYR A 110 -13.01 24.38 11.63
CA TYR A 110 -12.71 24.69 13.03
C TYR A 110 -12.90 26.19 13.24
N ALA A 111 -13.55 26.59 14.33
CA ALA A 111 -13.65 28.00 14.68
C ALA A 111 -12.25 28.63 14.74
N GLY A 112 -12.00 29.63 13.89
CA GLY A 112 -10.73 30.36 13.83
C GLY A 112 -9.62 29.72 12.97
N LYS A 113 -9.87 28.68 12.17
CA LYS A 113 -8.87 28.11 11.25
C LYS A 113 -9.39 28.00 9.80
N ALA A 114 -8.46 28.08 8.85
CA ALA A 114 -8.76 27.96 7.42
C ALA A 114 -9.39 26.60 7.07
N HIS A 115 -10.24 26.58 6.04
CA HIS A 115 -10.91 25.38 5.55
C HIS A 115 -9.88 24.36 5.04
N VAL A 116 -9.87 23.14 5.61
CA VAL A 116 -9.00 22.05 5.15
C VAL A 116 -9.86 20.89 4.65
N PHE A 117 -9.78 20.65 3.34
CA PHE A 117 -10.40 19.49 2.67
C PHE A 117 -9.50 18.27 2.82
N GLY A 118 -10.06 17.11 3.14
CA GLY A 118 -9.24 15.93 3.32
C GLY A 118 -9.96 14.69 3.80
N TYR A 119 -9.15 13.71 4.16
CA TYR A 119 -9.55 12.39 4.59
C TYR A 119 -9.05 12.12 6.00
N LYS A 120 -9.78 11.28 6.73
CA LYS A 120 -9.29 10.64 7.95
C LYS A 120 -8.86 9.23 7.59
N VAL A 121 -7.59 8.92 7.84
CA VAL A 121 -7.05 7.57 7.66
C VAL A 121 -6.96 6.93 9.04
N HIS A 122 -7.83 5.96 9.27
CA HIS A 122 -7.81 5.13 10.46
C HIS A 122 -6.94 3.91 10.18
N THR A 123 -5.95 3.66 11.03
CA THR A 123 -5.08 2.49 10.92
C THR A 123 -5.13 1.70 12.21
N VAL A 124 -5.21 0.38 12.08
CA VAL A 124 -5.04 -0.57 13.19
C VAL A 124 -3.72 -1.26 12.96
N LEU A 125 -2.78 -1.09 13.87
CA LEU A 125 -1.42 -1.59 13.78
C LEU A 125 -1.20 -2.69 14.83
N CYS A 126 -0.39 -3.70 14.51
CA CYS A 126 0.13 -4.63 15.50
C CYS A 126 1.31 -3.98 16.23
N ARG A 127 1.21 -3.76 17.55
CA ARG A 127 2.23 -3.09 18.37
C ARG A 127 3.61 -3.71 18.24
N GLN A 128 3.70 -5.04 18.18
CA GLN A 128 4.97 -5.76 18.19
C GLN A 128 5.74 -5.62 16.87
N ALA A 129 5.02 -5.66 15.74
CA ALA A 129 5.62 -5.59 14.40
C ALA A 129 5.54 -4.20 13.78
N ASN A 130 4.76 -3.30 14.36
CA ASN A 130 4.37 -2.01 13.81
C ASN A 130 3.76 -2.11 12.38
N LEU A 131 3.13 -3.25 12.08
CA LEU A 131 2.54 -3.55 10.78
C LEU A 131 1.02 -3.32 10.79
N PRO A 132 0.45 -2.77 9.70
CA PRO A 132 -0.98 -2.56 9.60
C PRO A 132 -1.75 -3.87 9.48
N VAL A 133 -2.73 -4.03 10.35
CA VAL A 133 -3.72 -5.11 10.38
C VAL A 133 -5.00 -4.68 9.68
N PHE A 134 -5.33 -3.39 9.75
CA PHE A 134 -6.49 -2.83 9.06
C PHE A 134 -6.27 -1.35 8.73
N VAL A 135 -6.82 -0.89 7.61
CA VAL A 135 -6.80 0.52 7.20
C VAL A 135 -8.19 0.88 6.68
N LEU A 136 -8.73 1.99 7.17
CA LEU A 136 -9.99 2.55 6.71
C LEU A 136 -9.81 4.03 6.43
N VAL A 137 -10.13 4.44 5.21
CA VAL A 137 -10.16 5.84 4.82
C VAL A 137 -11.61 6.31 4.86
N THR A 138 -11.90 7.31 5.67
CA THR A 138 -13.21 7.95 5.73
C THR A 138 -13.11 9.39 5.25
N PRO A 139 -14.15 9.92 4.59
CA PRO A 139 -14.28 11.36 4.41
C PRO A 139 -14.21 12.06 5.78
N ARG A 140 -13.63 13.26 5.84
CA ARG A 140 -13.78 14.10 7.03
C ARG A 140 -15.27 14.42 7.25
N GLN A 141 -15.93 13.80 8.21
CA GLN A 141 -17.32 14.15 8.53
C GLN A 141 -17.46 15.65 8.85
N CYS A 142 -18.41 16.30 8.19
CA CYS A 142 -19.01 17.55 8.65
C CYS A 142 -19.70 17.30 10.00
N ALA A 143 -19.50 18.20 10.96
CA ALA A 143 -20.47 18.46 12.01
C ALA A 143 -21.21 19.76 11.63
#